data_AF-A0A2M6W936-F1
#
_entry.id   AF-A0A2M6W936-F1
#
_cell.length_a   1.000
_cell.length_b   1.000
_cell.length_c   1.000
_cell.angle_alpha   90.00
_cell.angle_beta   90.00
_cell.angle_gamma   90.00
#
_symmetry.space_group_name_H-M   'P 1'
#
loop_
_entity.id
_entity.type
_entity.pdbx_description
1 polymer ?
#
loop_
_entity_poly.entity_id
_entity_poly.type
_entity_poly.pdbx_seq_one_letter_code
_entity_poly.pdbx_strand_id
1 'polypeptide(L)'
;MEKIIRKLKKILKSQKKLWLISLFGTGGFAIIAIGIIFVYFYIFAGLPSPYTLKNYKATPLSSQIYDRNGKLLYEVFREENRTPVDLKKLPDSIKQATIAVEDKDFYRHGG
;
A
#
# COMPACT_ATOMS: atom_id res chain seq x y z
N MET A 1 53.08 28.57 30.78
CA MET A 1 52.97 27.92 29.46
C MET A 1 52.29 26.53 29.52
N GLU A 2 52.79 25.57 30.30
CA GLU A 2 52.25 24.18 30.30
C GLU A 2 50.78 24.02 30.72
N LYS A 3 50.31 24.78 31.72
CA LYS A 3 48.90 24.74 32.17
C LYS A 3 47.92 25.13 31.04
N ILE A 4 48.31 26.08 30.20
CA ILE A 4 47.52 26.55 29.05
C ILE A 4 47.45 25.46 27.98
N ILE A 5 48.58 24.82 27.66
CA ILE A 5 48.67 23.71 26.70
C ILE A 5 47.82 22.51 27.17
N ARG A 6 47.87 22.17 28.46
CA ARG A 6 47.01 21.12 29.04
C ARG A 6 45.51 21.45 28.92
N LYS A 7 45.13 22.71 29.16
CA LYS A 7 43.74 23.16 29.02
C LYS A 7 43.26 23.09 27.57
N LEU A 8 44.09 23.52 26.61
CA LEU A 8 43.81 23.43 25.17
C LEU A 8 43.67 21.99 24.69
N LYS A 9 44.58 21.09 25.09
CA LYS A 9 44.50 19.65 24.77
C LYS A 9 43.21 19.01 25.32
N LYS A 10 42.77 19.43 26.52
CA LYS A 10 41.51 18.94 27.14
C LYS A 10 40.27 19.43 26.37
N ILE A 11 40.25 20.69 25.94
CA ILE A 11 39.17 21.26 25.12
C ILE A 11 39.10 20.55 23.76
N LEU A 12 40.24 20.39 23.07
CA LEU A 12 40.29 19.70 21.78
C LEU A 12 39.80 18.24 21.89
N LYS A 13 40.18 17.52 22.95
CA LYS A 13 39.72 16.16 23.21
C LYS A 13 38.21 16.10 23.49
N SER A 14 37.66 17.10 24.20
CA SER A 14 36.22 17.21 24.46
C SER A 14 35.41 17.51 23.19
N GLN A 15 35.90 18.43 22.35
CA GLN A 15 35.28 18.76 21.06
C GLN A 15 35.29 17.56 20.11
N LYS A 16 36.41 16.83 20.01
CA LYS A 16 36.49 15.58 19.24
C LYS A 16 35.51 14.52 19.75
N LYS A 17 35.34 14.38 21.07
CA LYS A 17 34.37 13.45 21.66
C LYS A 17 32.93 13.82 21.30
N LEU A 18 32.56 15.10 21.39
CA LEU A 18 31.23 15.59 21.02
C LEU A 18 30.95 15.38 19.52
N TRP A 19 31.94 15.65 18.67
CA TRP A 19 31.83 15.41 17.22
C TRP A 19 31.63 13.93 16.89
N LEU A 20 32.36 13.04 17.56
CA LEU A 20 32.16 11.59 17.40
C LEU A 20 30.77 11.14 17.85
N ILE A 21 30.27 11.62 19.01
CA ILE A 21 28.92 11.29 19.49
C ILE A 21 27.86 11.79 18.50
N SER A 22 28.02 13.01 17.98
CA SER A 22 27.12 13.56 16.97
C SER A 22 27.13 12.70 15.70
N LEU A 23 28.29 12.28 15.22
CA LEU A 23 28.44 11.47 14.02
C LEU A 23 27.77 10.10 14.16
N PHE A 24 27.93 9.45 15.32
CA PHE A 24 27.24 8.20 15.63
C PHE A 24 25.72 8.38 15.75
N GLY A 25 25.27 9.49 16.36
CA GLY A 25 23.84 9.81 16.46
C GLY A 25 23.20 10.04 15.10
N THR A 26 23.83 10.84 14.23
CA THR A 26 23.36 11.07 12.86
C THR A 26 23.43 9.81 12.01
N GLY A 27 24.46 8.98 12.17
CA GLY A 27 24.60 7.71 11.47
C GLY A 27 23.50 6.72 11.86
N GLY A 28 23.21 6.59 13.16
CA GLY A 28 22.11 5.77 13.66
C GLY A 28 20.75 6.23 13.13
N PHE A 29 20.49 7.55 13.15
CA PHE A 29 19.28 8.12 12.58
C PHE A 29 19.14 7.84 11.09
N ALA A 30 20.22 8.00 10.32
CA ALA A 30 20.24 7.73 8.89
C ALA A 30 19.93 6.25 8.58
N ILE A 31 20.49 5.32 9.35
CA ILE A 31 20.21 3.88 9.19
C ILE A 31 18.73 3.58 9.45
N ILE A 32 18.14 4.17 10.50
CA ILE A 32 16.71 3.99 10.80
C ILE A 32 15.85 4.56 9.67
N ALA A 33 16.17 5.76 9.19
CA ALA A 33 15.43 6.40 8.09
C ALA A 33 15.49 5.56 6.80
N ILE A 34 16.68 5.05 6.45
CA ILE A 34 16.85 4.14 5.30
C ILE A 34 16.06 2.85 5.52
N GLY A 35 16.07 2.29 6.74
CA GLY A 35 15.28 1.11 7.09
C GLY A 35 13.78 1.32 6.89
N ILE A 36 13.24 2.45 7.33
CA ILE A 36 11.82 2.81 7.15
C ILE A 36 11.50 2.93 5.66
N ILE A 37 12.33 3.62 4.88
CA ILE A 37 12.15 3.78 3.44
C ILE A 37 12.17 2.42 2.75
N PHE A 38 13.12 1.56 3.11
CA PHE A 38 13.23 0.22 2.58
C PHE A 38 11.99 -0.62 2.88
N VAL A 39 11.52 -0.63 4.14
CA VAL A 39 10.30 -1.35 4.54
C VAL A 39 9.07 -0.82 3.80
N TYR A 40 8.95 0.50 3.64
CA TYR A 40 7.89 1.10 2.85
C TYR A 40 7.89 0.54 1.42
N PHE A 41 9.01 0.64 0.71
CA PHE A 41 9.07 0.12 -0.65
C PHE A 41 8.90 -1.39 -0.72
N TYR A 42 9.42 -2.14 0.25
CA TYR A 42 9.25 -3.59 0.30
C TYR A 42 7.78 -4.01 0.42
N ILE A 43 7.01 -3.34 1.29
CA ILE A 43 5.58 -3.62 1.48
C ILE A 43 4.77 -3.21 0.23
N PHE A 44 5.07 -2.03 -0.34
CA PHE A 44 4.25 -1.46 -1.40
C PHE A 44 4.67 -1.87 -2.82
N ALA A 45 5.86 -2.45 -3.03
CA ALA A 45 6.36 -2.80 -4.37
C ALA A 45 5.48 -3.80 -5.14
N GLY A 46 4.80 -4.71 -4.43
CA GLY A 46 3.93 -5.72 -5.04
C GLY A 46 2.47 -5.31 -5.16
N LEU A 47 2.08 -4.14 -4.64
CA LEU A 47 0.67 -3.76 -4.61
C LEU A 47 0.25 -3.11 -5.95
N PRO A 48 -0.90 -3.51 -6.51
CA PRO A 48 -1.44 -2.84 -7.69
C PRO A 48 -1.82 -1.41 -7.34
N SER A 49 -1.74 -0.53 -8.35
CA SER A 49 -2.18 0.85 -8.21
C SER A 49 -3.67 0.92 -7.84
N PRO A 50 -4.06 1.70 -6.80
CA PRO A 50 -5.47 1.89 -6.44
C PRO A 50 -6.32 2.47 -7.57
N TYR A 51 -5.69 3.15 -8.54
CA TYR A 51 -6.38 3.66 -9.73
C TYR A 51 -6.96 2.55 -10.62
N THR A 52 -6.48 1.31 -10.49
CA THR A 52 -7.06 0.16 -11.20
C THR A 52 -8.52 -0.10 -10.78
N LEU A 53 -8.90 0.21 -9.54
CA LEU A 53 -10.26 0.05 -9.03
C LEU A 53 -11.27 0.97 -9.73
N LYS A 54 -10.83 2.11 -10.27
CA LYS A 54 -11.71 3.01 -11.05
C LYS A 54 -12.06 2.44 -12.42
N ASN A 55 -11.24 1.54 -12.93
CA ASN A 55 -11.38 0.96 -14.26
C ASN A 55 -11.87 -0.48 -14.15
N TYR A 56 -13.20 -0.67 -14.01
CA TYR A 56 -13.81 -2.00 -14.00
C TYR A 56 -13.46 -2.85 -15.24
N LYS A 57 -13.06 -2.21 -16.35
CA LYS A 57 -12.57 -2.88 -17.56
C LYS A 57 -11.25 -3.64 -17.36
N ALA A 58 -10.49 -3.31 -16.30
CA ALA A 58 -9.27 -4.02 -15.94
C ALA A 58 -9.57 -5.33 -15.18
N THR A 59 -10.80 -5.51 -14.69
CA THR A 59 -11.22 -6.74 -14.01
C THR A 59 -11.35 -7.86 -15.04
N PRO A 60 -10.64 -9.00 -14.86
CA PRO A 60 -10.81 -10.16 -15.73
C PRO A 60 -12.25 -10.68 -15.67
N LEU A 61 -12.88 -10.87 -16.84
CA LEU A 61 -14.23 -11.40 -17.01
C LEU A 61 -14.20 -12.70 -17.79
N SER A 62 -15.18 -13.56 -17.58
CA SER A 62 -15.39 -14.77 -18.38
C SER A 62 -15.85 -14.40 -19.79
N SER A 63 -15.34 -15.11 -20.81
CA SER A 63 -15.88 -15.07 -22.16
C SER A 63 -16.96 -16.12 -22.32
N GLN A 64 -18.14 -15.72 -22.79
CA GLN A 64 -19.29 -16.60 -22.93
C GLN A 64 -19.53 -16.95 -24.41
N ILE A 65 -19.58 -18.24 -24.74
CA ILE A 65 -19.79 -18.76 -26.09
C ILE A 65 -21.24 -19.24 -26.19
N TYR A 66 -21.98 -18.71 -27.16
CA TYR A 66 -23.40 -19.00 -27.37
C TYR A 66 -23.64 -19.72 -28.71
N ASP A 67 -24.71 -20.51 -28.79
CA ASP A 67 -25.21 -21.03 -30.06
C ASP A 67 -25.99 -19.97 -30.85
N ARG A 68 -26.46 -20.33 -32.05
CA ARG A 68 -27.26 -19.45 -32.93
C ARG A 68 -28.61 -19.01 -32.35
N ASN A 69 -29.08 -19.70 -31.31
CA ASN A 69 -30.34 -19.41 -30.62
C ASN A 69 -30.11 -18.64 -29.31
N GLY A 70 -28.86 -18.26 -28.99
CA GLY A 70 -28.49 -17.59 -27.75
C GLY A 70 -28.41 -18.52 -26.54
N LYS A 71 -28.36 -19.84 -26.72
CA LYS A 71 -28.11 -20.79 -25.63
C LYS A 71 -26.62 -20.78 -25.28
N LEU A 72 -26.30 -20.57 -24.01
CA LEU A 72 -24.92 -20.64 -23.52
C LEU A 72 -24.38 -22.06 -23.72
N LEU A 73 -23.24 -22.18 -24.39
CA LEU A 73 -22.56 -23.44 -24.66
C LEU A 73 -21.37 -23.64 -23.73
N TYR A 74 -20.58 -22.58 -23.53
CA TYR A 74 -19.35 -22.67 -22.75
C TYR A 74 -18.90 -21.32 -22.21
N GLU A 75 -18.18 -21.35 -21.09
CA GLU A 75 -17.54 -20.17 -20.48
C GLU A 75 -16.03 -20.39 -20.42
N VAL A 76 -15.27 -19.43 -20.95
CA VAL A 76 -13.81 -19.44 -20.93
C VAL A 76 -13.34 -18.41 -19.90
N PHE A 77 -12.64 -18.87 -18.87
CA PHE A 77 -12.02 -18.04 -17.85
C PHE A 77 -10.67 -18.64 -17.41
N ARG A 78 -9.84 -17.84 -16.73
CA ARG A 78 -8.58 -18.33 -16.14
C ARG A 78 -8.81 -18.76 -14.70
N GLU A 79 -8.68 -17.80 -13.79
CA GLU A 79 -8.70 -18.05 -12.34
C GLU A 79 -10.11 -17.91 -11.77
N GLU A 80 -10.93 -17.04 -12.38
CA GLU A 80 -12.19 -16.61 -11.79
C GLU A 80 -13.31 -16.65 -12.82
N ASN A 81 -14.41 -17.31 -12.49
CA ASN A 81 -15.63 -17.26 -13.31
C ASN A 81 -16.45 -16.02 -12.93
N ARG A 82 -16.33 -14.95 -13.72
CA ARG A 82 -16.98 -13.65 -13.46
C ARG A 82 -17.90 -13.27 -14.61
N THR A 83 -19.17 -13.04 -14.29
CA THR A 83 -20.16 -12.47 -15.20
C THR A 83 -20.54 -11.07 -14.72
N PRO A 84 -20.40 -10.02 -15.55
CA PRO A 84 -20.81 -8.68 -15.16
C PRO A 84 -22.34 -8.58 -15.07
N VAL A 85 -22.83 -7.95 -14.00
CA VAL A 85 -24.25 -7.70 -13.78
C VAL A 85 -24.47 -6.22 -13.49
N ASP A 86 -25.50 -5.63 -14.09
CA ASP A 86 -25.91 -4.27 -13.77
C ASP A 86 -26.53 -4.25 -12.36
N LEU A 87 -26.06 -3.35 -11.51
CA LEU A 87 -26.55 -3.16 -10.14
C LEU A 87 -28.07 -2.96 -10.09
N LYS A 88 -28.67 -2.37 -11.13
CA LYS A 88 -30.13 -2.18 -11.23
C LYS A 88 -30.92 -3.48 -11.39
N LYS A 89 -30.27 -4.54 -11.88
CA LYS A 89 -30.88 -5.87 -12.06
C LYS A 89 -30.82 -6.71 -10.78
N LEU A 90 -30.02 -6.30 -9.78
CA LEU A 90 -29.90 -7.02 -8.52
C LEU A 90 -31.06 -6.69 -7.58
N PRO A 91 -31.61 -7.71 -6.87
CA PRO A 91 -32.60 -7.48 -5.81
C PRO A 91 -32.07 -6.53 -4.72
N ASP A 92 -32.97 -5.72 -4.16
CA ASP A 92 -32.60 -4.78 -3.09
C ASP A 92 -32.06 -5.47 -1.85
N SER A 93 -32.56 -6.68 -1.55
CA SER A 93 -32.07 -7.49 -0.42
C SER A 93 -30.59 -7.84 -0.55
N ILE A 94 -30.10 -8.15 -1.76
CA ILE A 94 -28.68 -8.46 -1.99
C ILE A 94 -27.82 -7.22 -1.74
N LYS A 95 -28.22 -6.07 -2.30
CA LYS A 95 -27.52 -4.80 -2.11
C LYS A 95 -27.44 -4.42 -0.63
N GLN A 96 -28.57 -4.50 0.08
CA GLN A 96 -28.66 -4.18 1.50
C GLN A 96 -27.89 -5.16 2.38
N ALA A 97 -27.93 -6.47 2.07
CA ALA A 97 -27.18 -7.47 2.82
C ALA A 97 -25.66 -7.25 2.70
N THR A 98 -25.15 -6.98 1.50
CA THR A 98 -23.72 -6.68 1.29
C THR A 98 -23.31 -5.42 2.07
N ILE A 99 -24.09 -4.34 1.98
CA ILE A 99 -23.83 -3.11 2.73
C ILE A 99 -23.87 -3.38 4.24
N ALA A 100 -24.85 -4.12 4.75
CA ALA A 100 -24.97 -4.40 6.17
C ALA A 100 -23.77 -5.18 6.75
N VAL A 101 -23.16 -6.07 5.96
CA VAL A 101 -22.01 -6.91 6.37
C VAL A 101 -20.68 -6.20 6.19
N GLU A 102 -20.46 -5.58 5.03
CA GLU A 102 -19.17 -4.96 4.68
C GLU A 102 -19.04 -3.56 5.28
N ASP A 103 -20.08 -2.73 5.12
CA ASP A 103 -20.04 -1.32 5.46
C ASP A 103 -21.44 -0.69 5.56
N LYS A 104 -22.02 -0.72 6.76
CA LYS A 104 -23.39 -0.28 7.00
C LYS A 104 -23.62 1.21 6.73
N ASP A 105 -22.56 2.02 6.73
CA ASP A 105 -22.63 3.48 6.55
C ASP A 105 -22.09 3.90 5.17
N PHE A 106 -21.92 2.95 4.24
CA PHE A 106 -21.37 3.15 2.89
C PHE A 106 -21.94 4.38 2.14
N TYR A 107 -23.26 4.59 2.21
CA TYR A 107 -23.92 5.73 1.55
C TYR A 107 -23.91 7.03 2.35
N ARG A 108 -23.45 6.98 3.60
CA ARG A 108 -23.49 8.10 4.56
C ARG A 108 -22.12 8.70 4.81
N HIS A 109 -21.04 7.94 4.65
CA HIS A 109 -19.68 8.46 4.75
C HIS A 109 -19.05 8.73 3.38
N GLY A 110 -18.04 9.59 3.35
CA GLY A 110 -17.33 9.97 2.12
C GLY A 110 -16.34 8.94 1.59
N GLY A 111 -16.19 7.82 2.30
CA GLY A 111 -15.07 6.89 2.14
C GLY A 111 -13.87 7.31 2.98
#